data_AF-A0A6H9HT18-F1
#
_entry.id   AF-A0A6H9HT18-F1
#
_cell.length_a   1.000
_cell.length_b   1.000
_cell.length_c   1.000
_cell.angle_alpha   90.00
_cell.angle_beta   90.00
_cell.angle_gamma   90.00
#
_symmetry.space_group_name_H-M   'P 1'
#
loop_
_entity.id
_entity.type
_entity.pdbx_description
1 polymer ?
#
loop_
_entity_poly.entity_id
_entity_poly.type
_entity_poly.pdbx_seq_one_letter_code
_entity_poly.pdbx_strand_id
1 'polypeptide(L)'
;MFFKKKKSTEEAINDADKAVNKGLSGFLTKTFMGQEFVDQANYGLDQAKKFSGQGNLAMTGMPAKAKVISIQDTGTLINNDPVVRLTLEVIPAYGAPFQVTGDSPVSKISVPRAGDEINIKYNATNTSEFVVV
;
A
#
# COMPACT_ATOMS: atom_id res chain seq x y z
N MET A 1 -35.91 9.06 -8.74
CA MET A 1 -34.85 9.03 -7.70
C MET A 1 -33.59 8.50 -8.38
N PHE A 2 -32.62 9.36 -8.72
CA PHE A 2 -31.39 8.95 -9.41
C PHE A 2 -30.34 8.50 -8.37
N PHE A 3 -30.13 7.20 -8.24
CA PHE A 3 -29.01 6.65 -7.48
C PHE A 3 -27.70 6.95 -8.23
N LYS A 4 -26.97 7.98 -7.82
CA LYS A 4 -25.57 8.17 -8.25
C LYS A 4 -24.75 7.00 -7.68
N LYS A 5 -24.30 6.10 -8.55
CA LYS A 5 -23.32 5.05 -8.22
C LYS A 5 -22.09 5.73 -7.63
N LYS A 6 -21.78 5.49 -6.34
CA LYS A 6 -20.55 6.00 -5.71
C LYS A 6 -19.37 5.40 -6.48
N LYS A 7 -18.47 6.25 -7.00
CA LYS A 7 -17.22 5.82 -7.66
C LYS A 7 -16.40 5.00 -6.67
N SER A 8 -15.71 3.96 -7.16
CA SER A 8 -14.76 3.19 -6.34
C SER A 8 -13.61 4.10 -5.91
N THR A 9 -13.02 3.85 -4.74
CA THR A 9 -11.83 4.57 -4.24
C THR A 9 -10.70 4.57 -5.27
N GLU A 10 -10.49 3.45 -5.99
CA GLU A 10 -9.50 3.33 -7.06
C GLU A 10 -9.80 4.23 -8.28
N GLU A 11 -11.07 4.36 -8.67
CA GLU A 11 -11.48 5.24 -9.78
C GLU A 11 -11.26 6.71 -9.42
N ALA A 12 -11.57 7.09 -8.17
CA ALA A 12 -11.34 8.45 -7.69
C ALA A 12 -9.85 8.80 -7.64
N ILE A 13 -8.99 7.88 -7.19
CA ILE A 13 -7.54 8.08 -7.17
C ILE A 13 -6.98 8.17 -8.60
N ASN A 14 -7.45 7.34 -9.54
CA ASN A 14 -7.04 7.41 -10.95
C ASN A 14 -7.48 8.69 -11.66
N ASP A 15 -8.66 9.22 -11.34
CA ASP A 15 -9.12 10.50 -11.88
C ASP A 15 -8.30 11.68 -11.33
N ALA A 16 -7.95 11.64 -10.03
CA ALA A 16 -7.07 12.64 -9.41
C ALA A 16 -5.68 12.67 -10.05
N ASP A 17 -5.07 11.49 -10.25
CA ASP A 17 -3.78 11.33 -10.93
C ASP A 17 -3.80 11.93 -12.35
N LYS A 18 -4.87 11.69 -13.13
CA LYS A 18 -5.02 12.32 -14.45
C LYS A 18 -5.12 13.84 -14.38
N ALA A 19 -5.87 14.39 -13.43
CA ALA A 19 -6.04 15.83 -13.32
C ALA A 19 -4.72 16.55 -12.99
N VAL A 20 -3.91 15.95 -12.12
CA VAL A 20 -2.62 16.47 -11.68
C VAL A 20 -1.53 16.30 -12.76
N ASN A 21 -1.49 15.16 -13.45
CA ASN A 21 -0.35 14.82 -14.31
C ASN A 21 -0.59 14.94 -15.82
N LYS A 22 -1.85 14.96 -16.31
CA LYS A 22 -2.14 14.98 -17.77
C LYS A 22 -2.69 16.31 -18.27
N GLY A 23 -2.32 16.64 -19.51
CA GLY A 23 -2.94 17.69 -20.31
C GLY A 23 -2.67 19.12 -19.83
N LEU A 24 -3.53 20.05 -20.26
CA LEU A 24 -3.46 21.47 -19.91
C LEU A 24 -3.60 21.70 -18.40
N SER A 25 -4.42 20.89 -17.70
CA SER A 25 -4.55 20.97 -16.25
C SER A 25 -3.27 20.62 -15.53
N GLY A 26 -2.52 19.60 -15.99
CA GLY A 26 -1.23 19.26 -15.41
C GLY A 26 -0.17 20.34 -15.64
N PHE A 27 -0.16 20.97 -16.83
CA PHE A 27 0.73 22.11 -17.11
C PHE A 27 0.40 23.31 -16.23
N LEU A 28 -0.88 23.66 -16.08
CA LEU A 28 -1.32 24.74 -15.20
C LEU A 28 -0.98 24.43 -13.74
N THR A 29 -1.26 23.22 -13.27
CA THR A 29 -0.98 22.82 -11.88
C THR A 29 0.52 22.91 -11.57
N LYS A 30 1.38 22.42 -12.45
CA LYS A 30 2.84 22.55 -12.29
C LYS A 30 3.31 24.00 -12.27
N THR A 31 2.70 24.86 -13.09
CA THR A 31 3.09 26.27 -13.19
C THR A 31 2.61 27.10 -12.00
N PHE A 32 1.37 26.89 -11.55
CA PHE A 32 0.76 27.69 -10.48
C PHE A 32 1.08 27.16 -9.07
N MET A 33 1.27 25.84 -8.90
CA MET A 33 1.52 25.22 -7.59
C MET A 33 2.99 24.81 -7.36
N GLY A 34 3.81 24.79 -8.41
CA GLY A 34 5.22 24.37 -8.34
C GLY A 34 5.44 22.85 -8.46
N GLN A 35 6.67 22.45 -8.78
CA GLN A 35 7.05 21.04 -8.95
C GLN A 35 7.03 20.27 -7.62
N GLU A 36 7.49 20.88 -6.52
CA GLU A 36 7.54 20.24 -5.20
C GLU A 36 6.15 19.77 -4.72
N PHE A 37 5.11 20.58 -4.95
CA PHE A 37 3.74 20.20 -4.64
C PHE A 37 3.27 18.99 -5.46
N VAL A 38 3.59 18.98 -6.77
CA VAL A 38 3.20 17.89 -7.66
C VAL A 38 3.90 16.59 -7.26
N ASP A 39 5.17 16.65 -6.87
CA ASP A 39 5.91 15.48 -6.40
C ASP A 39 5.34 14.93 -5.09
N GLN A 40 5.01 15.81 -4.14
CA GLN A 40 4.36 15.42 -2.89
C GLN A 40 2.96 14.83 -3.14
N ALA A 41 2.18 15.42 -4.05
CA ALA A 41 0.86 14.92 -4.42
C ALA A 41 0.95 13.54 -5.09
N ASN A 42 1.91 13.35 -6.00
CA ASN A 42 2.16 12.05 -6.63
C ASN A 42 2.58 10.99 -5.62
N TYR A 43 3.44 11.33 -4.67
CA TYR A 43 3.79 10.43 -3.57
C TYR A 43 2.56 10.05 -2.72
N GLY A 44 1.71 11.01 -2.38
CA GLY A 44 0.46 10.75 -1.66
C GLY A 44 -0.52 9.87 -2.45
N LEU A 45 -0.67 10.11 -3.75
CA LEU A 45 -1.54 9.34 -4.63
C LEU A 45 -1.04 7.91 -4.85
N ASP A 46 0.26 7.73 -5.05
CA ASP A 46 0.87 6.40 -5.21
C ASP A 46 0.75 5.58 -3.92
N GLN A 47 0.94 6.22 -2.76
CA GLN A 47 0.65 5.58 -1.49
C GLN A 47 -0.84 5.22 -1.41
N ALA A 48 -1.75 6.15 -1.71
CA ALA A 48 -3.19 5.89 -1.68
C ALA A 48 -3.61 4.72 -2.59
N LYS A 49 -3.04 4.59 -3.80
CA LYS A 49 -3.29 3.44 -4.71
C LYS A 49 -2.83 2.12 -4.08
N LYS A 50 -1.64 2.09 -3.46
CA LYS A 50 -1.13 0.89 -2.77
C LYS A 50 -2.03 0.50 -1.60
N PHE A 51 -2.53 1.46 -0.82
CA PHE A 51 -3.40 1.20 0.33
C PHE A 51 -4.86 0.89 -0.05
N SER A 52 -5.38 1.43 -1.16
CA SER A 52 -6.74 1.10 -1.61
C SER A 52 -6.90 -0.38 -1.99
N GLY A 53 -5.82 -1.00 -2.50
CA GLY A 53 -5.79 -2.46 -2.75
C GLY A 53 -5.61 -3.28 -1.47
N GLN A 54 -4.85 -2.79 -0.49
CA GLN A 54 -4.57 -3.49 0.78
C GLN A 54 -5.80 -3.68 1.68
N GLY A 55 -6.79 -2.78 1.63
CA GLY A 55 -8.03 -2.94 2.40
C GLY A 55 -8.81 -4.20 2.03
N ASN A 56 -8.75 -4.63 0.77
CA ASN A 56 -9.36 -5.89 0.34
C ASN A 56 -8.52 -7.10 0.74
N LEU A 57 -7.19 -6.99 0.72
CA LEU A 57 -6.26 -8.09 1.04
C LEU A 57 -6.44 -8.67 2.45
N ALA A 58 -6.75 -7.84 3.44
CA ALA A 58 -7.06 -8.32 4.79
C ALA A 58 -8.30 -9.23 4.83
N MET A 59 -9.21 -9.11 3.85
CA MET A 59 -10.41 -9.93 3.74
C MET A 59 -10.23 -11.08 2.74
N THR A 60 -9.66 -10.80 1.56
CA THR A 60 -9.64 -11.70 0.39
C THR A 60 -8.29 -12.37 0.13
N GLY A 61 -7.21 -11.90 0.77
CA GLY A 61 -5.88 -12.45 0.57
C GLY A 61 -5.73 -13.89 1.07
N MET A 62 -4.80 -14.62 0.49
CA MET A 62 -4.48 -15.98 0.92
C MET A 62 -3.69 -15.95 2.24
N PRO A 63 -4.08 -16.75 3.25
CA PRO A 63 -3.36 -16.79 4.52
C PRO A 63 -2.00 -17.49 4.35
N ALA A 64 -0.97 -16.94 4.98
CA ALA A 64 0.35 -17.55 5.06
C ALA A 64 1.02 -17.21 6.39
N LYS A 65 1.99 -18.03 6.78
CA LYS A 65 2.96 -17.65 7.82
C LYS A 65 4.15 -17.00 7.14
N ALA A 66 4.76 -16.03 7.80
CA ALA A 66 5.96 -15.38 7.31
C ALA A 66 6.97 -15.19 8.42
N LYS A 67 8.24 -15.43 8.11
CA LYS A 67 9.36 -15.09 8.99
C LYS A 67 9.89 -13.72 8.59
N VAL A 68 10.00 -12.82 9.56
CA VAL A 68 10.56 -11.49 9.32
C VAL A 68 12.07 -11.60 9.16
N ILE A 69 12.58 -11.20 8.00
CA ILE A 69 14.02 -11.18 7.71
C ILE A 69 14.61 -9.84 8.14
N SER A 70 13.96 -8.74 7.75
CA SER A 70 14.37 -7.39 8.12
C SER A 70 13.18 -6.45 8.22
N ILE A 71 13.36 -5.40 9.01
CA ILE A 71 12.41 -4.31 9.20
C ILE A 71 13.13 -2.97 9.05
N GLN A 72 12.51 -2.03 8.35
CA GLN A 72 13.00 -0.67 8.19
C GLN A 72 11.85 0.33 8.40
N ASP A 73 12.08 1.36 9.20
CA ASP A 73 11.14 2.47 9.34
C ASP A 73 11.14 3.31 8.06
N THR A 74 9.95 3.64 7.57
CA THR A 74 9.76 4.49 6.38
C THR A 74 9.61 5.97 6.72
N GLY A 75 9.37 6.31 8.00
CA GLY A 75 9.03 7.66 8.45
C GLY A 75 7.58 8.07 8.16
N THR A 76 6.79 7.21 7.51
CA THR A 76 5.39 7.49 7.15
C THR A 76 4.43 6.89 8.18
N LEU A 77 3.32 7.61 8.41
CA LEU A 77 2.22 7.18 9.28
C LEU A 77 0.92 7.09 8.50
N ILE A 78 0.07 6.11 8.83
CA ILE A 78 -1.30 5.97 8.32
C ILE A 78 -2.22 5.74 9.51
N ASN A 79 -3.26 6.57 9.67
CA ASN A 79 -4.16 6.51 10.84
C ASN A 79 -3.40 6.50 12.18
N ASN A 80 -2.31 7.25 12.25
CA ASN A 80 -1.36 7.28 13.36
C ASN A 80 -0.57 5.97 13.59
N ASP A 81 -0.73 4.95 12.77
CA ASP A 81 0.09 3.72 12.80
C ASP A 81 1.32 3.86 11.89
N PRO A 82 2.51 3.41 12.32
CA PRO A 82 3.71 3.45 11.51
C PRO A 82 3.63 2.51 10.30
N VAL A 83 4.13 2.99 9.16
CA VAL A 83 4.37 2.16 7.98
C VAL A 83 5.81 1.68 8.02
N VAL A 84 6.01 0.37 8.00
CA VAL A 84 7.33 -0.24 8.00
C VAL A 84 7.56 -1.01 6.70
N ARG A 85 8.80 -1.00 6.22
CA ARG A 85 9.25 -1.86 5.14
C ARG A 85 9.70 -3.18 5.73
N LEU A 86 9.02 -4.26 5.37
CA LEU A 86 9.33 -5.61 5.82
C LEU A 86 9.89 -6.42 4.66
N THR A 87 10.99 -7.14 4.91
CA THR A 87 11.40 -8.27 4.07
C THR A 87 11.01 -9.54 4.79
N LEU A 88 10.24 -10.38 4.12
CA LEU A 88 9.60 -11.57 4.69
C LEU A 88 10.00 -12.81 3.89
N GLU A 89 10.27 -13.90 4.58
CA GLU A 89 10.24 -15.25 4.03
C GLU A 89 8.83 -15.80 4.24
N VAL A 90 8.04 -15.86 3.18
CA VAL A 90 6.65 -16.29 3.21
C VAL A 90 6.59 -17.80 2.97
N ILE A 91 5.84 -18.49 3.83
CA ILE A 91 5.56 -19.92 3.75
C ILE A 91 4.04 -20.06 3.59
N PRO A 92 3.55 -20.12 2.34
CA PRO A 92 2.13 -20.33 2.06
C PRO A 92 1.67 -21.70 2.52
N ALA A 93 0.37 -21.83 2.80
CA ALA A 93 -0.24 -23.14 3.04
C ALA A 93 -0.16 -24.06 1.82
N TYR A 94 -0.14 -23.46 0.61
CA TYR A 94 -0.03 -24.16 -0.66
C TYR A 94 0.95 -23.43 -1.59
N GLY A 95 1.94 -24.16 -2.10
CA GLY A 95 2.96 -23.61 -3.01
C GLY A 95 4.36 -23.60 -2.41
N ALA A 96 5.31 -23.05 -3.16
CA ALA A 96 6.70 -22.91 -2.70
C ALA A 96 6.86 -21.67 -1.81
N PRO A 97 7.74 -21.73 -0.80
CA PRO A 97 8.16 -20.54 -0.06
C PRO A 97 8.76 -19.49 -0.99
N PHE A 98 8.55 -18.22 -0.68
CA PHE A 98 9.11 -17.12 -1.45
C PHE A 98 9.48 -15.94 -0.55
N GLN A 99 10.40 -15.11 -1.01
CA GLN A 99 10.77 -13.88 -0.32
C GLN A 99 10.02 -12.69 -0.93
N VAL A 100 9.52 -11.79 -0.09
CA VAL A 100 8.90 -10.55 -0.52
C VAL A 100 9.42 -9.38 0.30
N THR A 101 9.54 -8.21 -0.33
CA THR A 101 9.75 -6.94 0.38
C THR A 101 8.60 -6.00 0.06
N GLY A 102 8.00 -5.41 1.09
CA GLY A 102 6.87 -4.50 0.91
C GLY A 102 6.62 -3.62 2.14
N ASP A 103 5.85 -2.55 1.91
CA ASP A 103 5.51 -1.57 2.92
C ASP A 103 4.12 -1.90 3.49
N SER A 104 4.02 -2.04 4.81
CA SER A 104 2.78 -2.41 5.49
C SER A 104 2.58 -1.59 6.78
N PRO A 105 1.36 -1.10 7.06
CA PRO A 105 1.06 -0.45 8.33
C PRO A 105 1.07 -1.50 9.44
N VAL A 106 1.73 -1.18 10.56
CA VAL A 106 1.77 -2.04 11.75
C VAL A 106 1.33 -1.28 12.98
N SER A 107 0.71 -1.97 13.94
CA SER A 107 0.32 -1.35 15.21
C SER A 107 1.55 -0.93 16.02
N LYS A 108 1.50 0.25 16.66
CA LYS A 108 2.55 0.72 17.59
C LYS A 108 2.78 -0.20 18.79
N ILE A 109 1.77 -0.96 19.19
CA ILE A 109 1.84 -1.86 20.33
C ILE A 109 2.58 -3.16 19.95
N SER A 110 2.55 -3.51 18.67
CA SER A 110 3.01 -4.81 18.16
C SER A 110 3.82 -4.63 16.87
N VAL A 111 4.92 -3.89 16.97
CA VAL A 111 5.88 -3.75 15.85
C VAL A 111 6.71 -5.05 15.76
N PRO A 112 6.66 -5.78 14.64
CA PRO A 112 7.44 -7.02 14.45
C PRO A 112 8.95 -6.76 14.47
N ARG A 113 9.73 -7.78 14.85
CA ARG A 113 11.20 -7.76 14.83
C ARG A 113 11.73 -8.78 13.84
N ALA A 114 12.96 -8.57 13.38
CA ALA A 114 13.66 -9.59 12.60
C ALA A 114 13.78 -10.90 13.41
N GLY A 115 13.41 -12.01 12.79
CA GLY A 115 13.33 -13.33 13.39
C GLY A 115 11.92 -13.74 13.83
N ASP A 116 10.99 -12.81 13.98
CA ASP A 116 9.62 -13.13 14.40
C ASP A 116 8.87 -13.92 13.30
N GLU A 117 7.98 -14.82 13.73
CA GLU A 117 6.98 -15.41 12.85
C GLU A 117 5.66 -14.65 12.99
N ILE A 118 5.14 -14.17 11.87
CA ILE A 118 3.90 -13.40 11.79
C ILE A 118 2.90 -14.07 10.85
N ASN A 119 1.61 -13.83 11.10
CA ASN A 119 0.57 -14.19 10.16
C ASN A 119 0.41 -13.05 9.16
N ILE A 120 0.30 -13.42 7.88
CA ILE A 120 0.03 -12.46 6.81
C ILE A 120 -1.11 -12.95 5.94
N LYS A 121 -1.70 -12.01 5.22
CA LYS A 121 -2.45 -12.30 4.00
C LYS A 121 -1.70 -11.71 2.82
N TYR A 122 -1.57 -12.48 1.74
CA TYR A 122 -0.89 -12.04 0.52
C TYR A 122 -1.77 -12.17 -0.72
N ASN A 123 -1.44 -11.42 -1.75
CA ASN A 123 -2.12 -11.52 -3.04
C ASN A 123 -1.51 -12.66 -3.86
N ALA A 124 -2.31 -13.65 -4.21
CA ALA A 124 -1.89 -14.79 -5.01
C ALA A 124 -1.47 -14.45 -6.44
N THR A 125 -2.11 -13.42 -7.02
CA THR A 125 -1.83 -12.97 -8.39
C THR A 125 -0.68 -11.96 -8.42
N ASN A 126 -0.40 -11.31 -7.29
CA ASN A 126 0.72 -10.40 -7.10
C ASN A 126 1.40 -10.63 -5.75
N THR A 127 2.39 -11.54 -5.70
CA THR A 127 3.07 -11.91 -4.45
C THR A 127 3.87 -10.78 -3.79
N SER A 128 3.98 -9.61 -4.44
CA SER A 128 4.58 -8.40 -3.87
C SER A 128 3.66 -7.66 -2.90
N GLU A 129 2.37 -7.98 -2.90
CA GLU A 129 1.37 -7.35 -2.03
C GLU A 129 1.01 -8.26 -0.85
N PHE A 130 1.14 -7.73 0.36
CA PHE A 130 0.74 -8.41 1.59
C PHE A 130 0.26 -7.43 2.66
N VAL A 131 -0.40 -7.97 3.68
CA VAL A 131 -0.81 -7.27 4.89
C VAL A 131 -0.56 -8.16 6.11
N VAL A 132 -0.09 -7.56 7.21
CA VAL A 132 0.06 -8.22 8.51
C VAL A 132 -1.31 -8.31 9.19
N VAL A 133 -1.65 -9.47 9.76
CA VAL A 133 -2.94 -9.75 10.42
C VAL A 133 -2.77 -10.14 11.88
#